data_AF-A0A9Q7UCS3-F1
#
_entry.id   AF-A0A9Q7UCS3-F1
#
_cell.length_a   1.000
_cell.length_b   1.000
_cell.length_c   1.000
_cell.angle_alpha   90.00
_cell.angle_beta   90.00
_cell.angle_gamma   90.00
#
_symmetry.space_group_name_H-M   'P 1'
#
loop_
_entity.id
_entity.type
_entity.pdbx_description
1 polymer ?
#
loop_
_entity_poly.entity_id
_entity_poly.type
_entity_poly.pdbx_seq_one_letter_code
_entity_poly.pdbx_strand_id
1 'polypeptide(L)'
;MKRVLSGERAGAASLVTLRRGFGLNAFGAGIYGEAEFWFASIKVVTILGLIFVSIFITSKGGPNGESIGFKYWDDPGPFVQFHGIDGATGRFLGWFNVLTQASFSMIGAEMLALAAAECRNPRRVLPVCLQTVWIRIVFFYTISVFMVGLIVPSNNPRLGADSTAAASPYVIAIQTARIRVLPHIINAAIITSALSAGCSDLYTTSRALYSLAQKKQAAKIFTRTTKNGVPHYAVFVCWLVGCLAYLGSSTGSGQVFNFLVNLTALSGILTWFSIAITYLRFRAGLKKQGKWNSASFFSNYLPLMWFPASYLGFKFMWKTKIVSTTEMDFVTGVKEIEEDMRRCDEEDELNKPTTALGKIAKYFE
;
A
#
# COMPACT_ATOMS: atom_id res chain seq x y z
N MET A 1 -7.43 23.58 28.39
CA MET A 1 -6.51 24.46 27.63
C MET A 1 -5.42 23.71 26.86
N LYS A 2 -4.53 22.90 27.50
CA LYS A 2 -3.50 22.11 26.77
C LYS A 2 -4.03 21.14 25.71
N ARG A 3 -5.16 20.45 25.94
CA ARG A 3 -5.83 19.58 24.95
C ARG A 3 -6.43 20.34 23.76
N VAL A 4 -6.93 21.56 24.00
CA VAL A 4 -7.51 22.43 22.96
C VAL A 4 -6.40 22.98 22.07
N LEU A 5 -5.31 23.46 22.67
CA LEU A 5 -4.10 23.91 21.96
C LEU A 5 -3.39 22.78 21.22
N SER A 6 -3.40 21.54 21.74
CA SER A 6 -2.87 20.37 21.01
C SER A 6 -3.78 19.95 19.86
N GLY A 7 -5.11 20.05 20.03
CA GLY A 7 -6.10 19.78 18.98
C GLY A 7 -6.03 20.80 17.83
N GLU A 8 -5.88 22.08 18.12
CA GLU A 8 -5.69 23.13 17.11
C GLU A 8 -4.39 22.94 16.32
N ARG A 9 -3.27 22.61 17.00
CA ARG A 9 -2.00 22.33 16.34
C ARG A 9 -2.05 21.06 15.49
N ALA A 10 -2.74 20.01 15.95
CA ALA A 10 -2.96 18.79 15.19
C ALA A 10 -3.86 19.02 13.97
N GLY A 11 -4.91 19.84 14.12
CA GLY A 11 -5.76 20.26 13.00
C GLY A 11 -4.99 21.08 11.97
N ALA A 12 -4.19 22.06 12.39
CA ALA A 12 -3.36 22.85 11.48
C ALA A 12 -2.33 22.00 10.72
N ALA A 13 -1.69 21.02 11.38
CA ALA A 13 -0.75 20.10 10.73
C ALA A 13 -1.45 19.18 9.71
N SER A 14 -2.65 18.68 10.03
CA SER A 14 -3.49 17.92 9.10
C SER A 14 -3.88 18.76 7.88
N LEU A 15 -4.22 20.04 8.06
CA LEU A 15 -4.56 20.96 6.97
C LEU A 15 -3.40 21.20 6.02
N VAL A 16 -2.21 21.45 6.57
CA VAL A 16 -1.00 21.68 5.79
C VAL A 16 -0.66 20.44 4.98
N THR A 17 -0.79 19.25 5.58
CA THR A 17 -0.53 17.97 4.91
C THR A 17 -1.52 17.72 3.77
N LEU A 18 -2.81 17.92 4.03
CA LEU A 18 -3.87 17.77 3.02
C LEU A 18 -3.73 18.80 1.89
N ARG A 19 -3.36 20.04 2.19
CA ARG A 19 -3.13 21.09 1.17
C ARG A 19 -1.94 20.76 0.28
N ARG A 20 -0.85 20.24 0.85
CA ARG A 20 0.33 19.81 0.10
C ARG A 20 0.01 18.60 -0.79
N GLY A 21 -0.72 17.62 -0.27
CA GLY A 21 -1.17 16.47 -1.06
C GLY A 21 -2.11 16.83 -2.22
N PHE A 22 -3.01 17.79 -1.99
CA PHE A 22 -3.85 18.35 -3.06
C PHE A 22 -3.02 19.07 -4.12
N GLY A 23 -2.06 19.91 -3.71
CA GLY A 23 -1.17 20.62 -4.62
C GLY A 23 -0.44 19.66 -5.55
N LEU A 24 0.25 18.65 -5.00
CA LEU A 24 0.99 17.65 -5.79
C LEU A 24 0.10 16.89 -6.78
N ASN A 25 -1.13 16.55 -6.38
CA ASN A 25 -2.07 15.83 -7.23
C ASN A 25 -2.83 16.72 -8.24
N ALA A 26 -2.85 18.03 -8.01
CA ALA A 26 -3.42 19.01 -8.93
C ALA A 26 -2.45 19.37 -10.07
N PHE A 27 -1.15 19.12 -9.89
CA PHE A 27 -0.14 19.22 -10.93
C PHE A 27 -0.08 17.92 -11.79
N GLY A 28 0.45 18.02 -13.01
CA GLY A 28 0.44 16.92 -13.99
C GLY A 28 1.23 15.68 -13.53
N ALA A 29 0.94 14.53 -14.15
CA ALA A 29 1.50 13.22 -13.77
C ALA A 29 3.04 13.17 -13.70
N GLY A 30 3.74 13.97 -14.52
CA GLY A 30 5.21 14.07 -14.46
C GLY A 30 5.76 14.65 -13.16
N ILE A 31 5.12 15.68 -12.60
CA ILE A 31 5.54 16.27 -11.31
C ILE A 31 5.28 15.30 -10.16
N TYR A 32 4.16 14.58 -10.22
CA TYR A 32 3.86 13.52 -9.27
C TYR A 32 4.90 12.39 -9.33
N GLY A 33 5.28 11.96 -10.54
CA GLY A 33 6.31 10.93 -10.74
C GLY A 33 7.67 11.31 -10.14
N GLU A 34 8.15 12.52 -10.41
CA GLU A 34 9.41 13.04 -9.85
C GLU A 34 9.34 13.12 -8.31
N ALA A 35 8.25 13.65 -7.76
CA ALA A 35 8.07 13.73 -6.31
C ALA A 35 8.05 12.33 -5.66
N GLU A 36 7.38 11.36 -6.28
CA GLU A 36 7.30 10.00 -5.77
C GLU A 36 8.65 9.27 -5.86
N PHE A 37 9.49 9.56 -6.85
CA PHE A 37 10.87 9.07 -6.92
C PHE A 37 11.68 9.49 -5.68
N TRP A 38 11.63 10.78 -5.32
CA TRP A 38 12.31 11.30 -4.13
C TRP A 38 11.71 10.73 -2.84
N PHE A 39 10.38 10.64 -2.74
CA PHE A 39 9.73 10.04 -1.57
C PHE A 39 10.08 8.55 -1.41
N ALA A 40 10.09 7.78 -2.49
CA ALA A 40 10.49 6.38 -2.48
C ALA A 40 11.95 6.21 -2.04
N SER A 41 12.85 7.06 -2.53
CA SER A 41 14.26 7.07 -2.13
C SER A 41 14.42 7.29 -0.62
N ILE A 42 13.70 8.25 -0.05
CA ILE A 42 13.70 8.49 1.41
C ILE A 42 13.20 7.25 2.17
N LYS A 43 12.12 6.60 1.71
CA LYS A 43 11.58 5.38 2.35
C LYS A 43 12.62 4.25 2.38
N VAL A 44 13.32 4.03 1.27
CA VAL A 44 14.35 2.98 1.17
C VAL A 44 15.54 3.27 2.08
N VAL A 45 16.05 4.51 2.08
CA VAL A 45 17.16 4.90 2.98
C VAL A 45 16.73 4.76 4.45
N THR A 46 15.49 5.14 4.77
CA THR A 46 14.95 5.05 6.13
C THR A 46 14.86 3.60 6.59
N ILE A 47 14.31 2.69 5.79
CA ILE A 47 14.16 1.28 6.20
C ILE A 47 15.52 0.59 6.36
N LEU A 48 16.47 0.86 5.46
CA LEU A 48 17.83 0.36 5.58
C LEU A 48 18.50 0.89 6.85
N GLY A 49 18.39 2.20 7.10
CA GLY A 49 18.91 2.83 8.31
C GLY A 49 18.31 2.23 9.59
N LEU A 50 17.00 1.96 9.60
CA LEU A 50 16.32 1.31 10.72
C LEU A 50 16.83 -0.12 10.95
N ILE A 51 17.04 -0.90 9.89
CA ILE A 51 17.63 -2.25 9.99
C ILE A 51 19.04 -2.18 10.59
N PHE A 52 19.90 -1.29 10.09
CA PHE A 52 21.26 -1.12 10.61
C PHE A 52 21.27 -0.67 12.07
N VAL A 53 20.38 0.26 12.44
CA VAL A 53 20.24 0.74 13.82
C VAL A 53 19.77 -0.39 14.74
N SER A 54 18.86 -1.25 14.30
CA SER A 54 18.43 -2.42 15.08
C SER A 54 19.58 -3.38 15.35
N ILE A 55 20.40 -3.68 14.32
CA ILE A 55 21.59 -4.54 14.49
C ILE A 55 22.56 -3.88 15.47
N PHE A 56 22.83 -2.59 15.30
CA PHE A 56 23.72 -1.83 16.17
C PHE A 56 23.26 -1.82 17.64
N ILE A 57 21.98 -1.56 17.90
CA ILE A 57 21.41 -1.59 19.26
C ILE A 57 21.45 -3.00 19.83
N THR A 58 21.12 -4.02 19.04
CA THR A 58 21.11 -5.43 19.47
C THR A 58 22.51 -5.91 19.87
N SER A 59 23.54 -5.47 19.16
CA SER A 59 24.95 -5.85 19.35
C SER A 59 25.73 -4.97 20.32
N LYS A 60 25.07 -4.36 21.32
CA LYS A 60 25.71 -3.51 22.36
C LYS A 60 26.28 -2.17 21.86
N GLY A 61 25.93 -1.74 20.66
CA GLY A 61 26.38 -0.45 20.10
C GLY A 61 25.69 0.76 20.73
N GLY A 62 24.54 0.58 21.38
CA GLY A 62 23.79 1.67 22.00
C GLY A 62 24.59 2.38 23.11
N PRO A 63 24.37 3.69 23.33
CA PRO A 63 24.90 4.44 24.48
C PRO A 63 24.55 3.86 25.86
N ASN A 64 23.55 2.98 25.93
CA ASN A 64 23.21 2.20 27.13
C ASN A 64 24.18 1.05 27.41
N GLY A 65 24.99 0.62 26.43
CA GLY A 65 25.97 -0.45 26.57
C GLY A 65 25.36 -1.83 26.83
N GLU A 66 24.07 -2.03 26.56
CA GLU A 66 23.37 -3.30 26.78
C GLU A 66 23.33 -4.12 25.49
N SER A 67 23.67 -5.41 25.58
CA SER A 67 23.45 -6.35 24.49
C SER A 67 22.06 -6.95 24.63
N ILE A 68 21.17 -6.70 23.67
CA ILE A 68 19.80 -7.24 23.71
C ILE A 68 19.78 -8.66 23.14
N GLY A 69 20.42 -8.90 21.99
CA GLY A 69 20.33 -10.19 21.31
C GLY A 69 18.87 -10.61 21.08
N PHE A 70 18.53 -11.83 21.54
CA PHE A 70 17.18 -12.39 21.47
C PHE A 70 16.39 -12.24 22.78
N LYS A 71 16.83 -11.39 23.72
CA LYS A 71 16.22 -11.25 25.06
C LYS A 71 14.70 -11.11 25.01
N TYR A 72 14.17 -10.21 24.17
CA TYR A 72 12.72 -9.96 24.08
C TYR A 72 11.92 -11.02 23.33
N TRP A 73 12.61 -11.87 22.55
CA TRP A 73 12.01 -13.04 21.92
C TRP A 73 11.89 -14.22 22.88
N ASP A 74 12.74 -14.27 23.91
CA ASP A 74 12.66 -15.25 24.99
C ASP A 74 11.66 -14.80 26.07
N ASP A 75 11.78 -13.56 26.57
CA ASP A 75 10.89 -12.97 27.56
C ASP A 75 10.66 -11.47 27.29
N PRO A 76 9.41 -10.98 27.06
CA PRO A 76 8.11 -11.67 27.20
C PRO A 76 7.70 -12.57 26.02
N GLY A 77 8.50 -12.61 24.96
CA GLY A 77 8.22 -13.37 23.74
C GLY A 77 7.38 -12.61 22.70
N PRO A 78 7.40 -13.08 21.44
CA PRO A 78 6.77 -12.38 20.32
C PRO A 78 5.25 -12.57 20.24
N PHE A 79 4.71 -13.64 20.85
CA PHE A 79 3.28 -13.96 20.84
C PHE A 79 2.61 -13.59 22.16
N VAL A 80 1.91 -12.45 22.15
CA VAL A 80 1.22 -11.88 23.31
C VAL A 80 -0.19 -12.46 23.49
N GLN A 81 -0.66 -12.53 24.74
CA GLN A 81 -2.04 -12.93 25.05
C GLN A 81 -3.05 -11.86 24.60
N PHE A 82 -4.14 -12.28 23.97
CA PHE A 82 -5.17 -11.38 23.46
C PHE A 82 -6.24 -11.13 24.52
N HIS A 83 -6.43 -9.86 24.92
CA HIS A 83 -7.46 -9.42 25.89
C HIS A 83 -7.58 -10.27 27.16
N GLY A 84 -6.47 -10.74 27.73
CA GLY A 84 -6.47 -11.53 28.96
C GLY A 84 -6.96 -12.97 28.79
N ILE A 85 -7.10 -13.45 27.55
CA ILE A 85 -7.32 -14.87 27.26
C ILE A 85 -5.97 -15.57 27.40
N ASP A 86 -5.84 -16.51 28.32
CA ASP A 86 -4.59 -17.21 28.56
C ASP A 86 -4.37 -18.40 27.62
N GLY A 87 -3.14 -18.91 27.62
CA GLY A 87 -2.74 -20.13 26.91
C GLY A 87 -2.49 -19.95 25.41
N ALA A 88 -2.61 -21.05 24.66
CA ALA A 88 -2.37 -21.06 23.22
C ALA A 88 -3.46 -20.30 22.44
N THR A 89 -4.70 -20.31 22.94
CA THR A 89 -5.84 -19.64 22.31
C THR A 89 -5.66 -18.13 22.29
N GLY A 90 -5.24 -17.52 23.41
CA GLY A 90 -4.97 -16.08 23.46
C GLY A 90 -3.86 -15.64 22.50
N ARG A 91 -2.76 -16.40 22.45
CA ARG A 91 -1.66 -16.17 21.50
C ARG A 91 -2.10 -16.28 20.05
N PHE A 92 -2.91 -17.29 19.72
CA PHE A 92 -3.46 -17.47 18.37
C PHE A 92 -4.38 -16.31 17.98
N LEU A 93 -5.26 -15.86 18.88
CA LEU A 93 -6.13 -14.71 18.63
C LEU A 93 -5.33 -13.41 18.45
N GLY A 94 -4.25 -13.23 19.21
CA GLY A 94 -3.33 -12.09 19.05
C GLY A 94 -2.67 -12.09 17.67
N TRP A 95 -2.16 -13.25 17.24
CA TRP A 95 -1.63 -13.44 15.88
C TRP A 95 -2.70 -13.22 14.81
N PHE A 96 -3.91 -13.72 15.01
CA PHE A 96 -5.00 -13.58 14.05
C PHE A 96 -5.45 -12.12 13.91
N ASN A 97 -5.50 -11.38 15.02
CA ASN A 97 -5.88 -9.97 15.04
C ASN A 97 -4.93 -9.08 14.21
N VAL A 98 -3.63 -9.39 14.20
CA VAL A 98 -2.66 -8.61 13.42
C VAL A 98 -2.76 -8.85 11.91
N LEU A 99 -3.49 -9.87 11.45
CA LEU A 99 -3.69 -10.13 10.01
C LEU A 99 -4.43 -8.98 9.31
N THR A 100 -5.35 -8.29 10.00
CA THR A 100 -6.04 -7.12 9.45
C THR A 100 -5.05 -5.98 9.20
N GLN A 101 -4.14 -5.74 10.16
CA GLN A 101 -3.10 -4.71 10.03
C GLN A 101 -2.02 -5.09 9.00
N ALA A 102 -1.67 -6.37 8.92
CA ALA A 102 -0.80 -6.89 7.88
C ALA A 102 -1.45 -6.68 6.49
N SER A 103 -2.74 -6.95 6.36
CA SER A 103 -3.49 -6.75 5.09
C SER A 103 -3.47 -5.29 4.67
N PHE A 104 -3.73 -4.36 5.58
CA PHE A 104 -3.61 -2.91 5.31
C PHE A 104 -2.23 -2.53 4.74
N SER A 105 -1.15 -3.06 5.32
CA SER A 105 0.23 -2.77 4.91
C SER A 105 0.58 -3.32 3.51
N MET A 106 -0.25 -4.22 2.97
CA MET A 106 -0.02 -4.92 1.71
C MET A 106 -0.85 -4.35 0.55
N ILE A 107 -1.78 -3.43 0.82
CA ILE A 107 -2.57 -2.71 -0.19
C ILE A 107 -1.66 -1.87 -1.10
N GLY A 108 -2.06 -1.71 -2.36
CA GLY A 108 -1.36 -0.87 -3.33
C GLY A 108 -0.57 -1.63 -4.39
N ALA A 109 -0.49 -2.96 -4.33
CA ALA A 109 0.08 -3.75 -5.42
C ALA A 109 -0.71 -3.59 -6.73
N GLU A 110 -2.03 -3.40 -6.61
CA GLU A 110 -2.96 -3.12 -7.71
C GLU A 110 -2.74 -1.75 -8.35
N MET A 111 -2.05 -0.80 -7.70
CA MET A 111 -1.73 0.50 -8.30
C MET A 111 -0.85 0.34 -9.55
N LEU A 112 0.00 -0.69 -9.61
CA LEU A 112 0.79 -0.99 -10.80
C LEU A 112 -0.09 -1.24 -12.03
N ALA A 113 -1.26 -1.87 -11.84
CA ALA A 113 -2.20 -2.11 -12.93
C ALA A 113 -2.92 -0.83 -13.38
N LEU A 114 -3.12 0.14 -12.48
CA LEU A 114 -3.69 1.44 -12.84
C LEU A 114 -2.66 2.34 -13.51
N ALA A 115 -1.40 2.30 -13.06
CA ALA A 115 -0.29 2.97 -13.72
C ALA A 115 0.01 2.40 -15.11
N ALA A 116 -0.30 1.12 -15.35
CA ALA A 116 -0.14 0.50 -16.66
C ALA A 116 -0.92 1.20 -17.78
N ALA A 117 -2.01 1.90 -17.45
CA ALA A 117 -2.78 2.70 -18.41
C ALA A 117 -2.02 3.96 -18.90
N GLU A 118 -0.98 4.37 -18.18
CA GLU A 118 -0.15 5.54 -18.46
C GLU A 118 1.29 5.15 -18.86
N CYS A 119 1.60 3.84 -18.86
CA CYS A 119 2.88 3.33 -19.31
C CYS A 119 2.93 3.26 -20.85
N ARG A 120 4.07 3.62 -21.45
CA ARG A 120 4.30 3.51 -22.89
C ARG A 120 4.27 2.05 -23.40
N ASN A 121 4.87 1.12 -22.63
CA ASN A 121 4.89 -0.31 -22.97
C ASN A 121 4.54 -1.21 -21.76
N PRO A 122 3.24 -1.29 -21.38
CA PRO A 122 2.82 -1.97 -20.16
C PRO A 122 3.08 -3.49 -20.22
N ARG A 123 3.09 -4.11 -21.41
CA ARG A 123 3.31 -5.56 -21.56
C ARG A 123 4.71 -6.00 -21.13
N ARG A 124 5.71 -5.13 -21.30
CA ARG A 124 7.09 -5.40 -20.89
C ARG A 124 7.39 -4.88 -19.49
N VAL A 125 6.93 -3.68 -19.17
CA VAL A 125 7.24 -3.01 -17.90
C VAL A 125 6.50 -3.67 -16.73
N LEU A 126 5.22 -4.00 -16.89
CA LEU A 126 4.39 -4.49 -15.80
C LEU A 126 4.87 -5.82 -15.21
N PRO A 127 5.25 -6.86 -16.00
CA PRO A 127 5.77 -8.11 -15.44
C PRO A 127 7.05 -7.91 -14.63
N VAL A 128 7.95 -7.04 -15.08
CA VAL A 128 9.20 -6.73 -14.38
C VAL A 128 8.88 -6.03 -13.05
N CYS A 129 8.04 -5.00 -13.07
CA CYS A 129 7.63 -4.29 -11.87
C CYS A 129 6.96 -5.24 -10.86
N LEU A 130 6.05 -6.11 -11.29
CA LEU A 130 5.38 -7.09 -10.43
C LEU A 130 6.37 -8.06 -9.76
N GLN A 131 7.40 -8.48 -10.48
CA GLN A 131 8.46 -9.34 -9.90
C GLN A 131 9.36 -8.61 -8.89
N THR A 132 9.36 -7.29 -8.81
CA THR A 132 10.12 -6.58 -7.75
C THR A 132 9.33 -6.47 -6.45
N VAL A 133 8.00 -6.55 -6.51
CA VAL A 133 7.12 -6.37 -5.35
C VAL A 133 7.34 -7.45 -4.28
N TRP A 134 7.59 -8.71 -4.67
CA TRP A 134 7.81 -9.78 -3.70
C TRP A 134 9.11 -9.59 -2.91
N ILE A 135 10.17 -9.08 -3.54
CA ILE A 135 11.44 -8.75 -2.87
C ILE A 135 11.18 -7.69 -1.81
N ARG A 136 10.33 -6.69 -2.13
CA ARG A 136 9.96 -5.65 -1.17
C ARG A 136 9.27 -6.22 0.08
N ILE A 137 8.35 -7.15 -0.10
CA ILE A 137 7.59 -7.77 1.00
C ILE A 137 8.49 -8.68 1.85
N VAL A 138 9.20 -9.61 1.22
CA VAL A 138 10.00 -10.61 1.94
C VAL A 138 11.23 -9.97 2.59
N PHE A 139 11.93 -9.09 1.86
CA PHE A 139 13.17 -8.51 2.35
C PHE A 139 12.92 -7.32 3.27
N PHE A 140 12.23 -6.27 2.82
CA PHE A 140 12.11 -5.06 3.65
C PHE A 140 11.10 -5.21 4.78
N TYR A 141 9.97 -5.91 4.58
CA TYR A 141 8.91 -5.93 5.60
C TYR A 141 9.19 -6.98 6.66
N THR A 142 9.50 -8.23 6.26
CA THR A 142 9.77 -9.31 7.21
C THR A 142 11.02 -9.04 8.04
N ILE A 143 12.14 -8.62 7.42
CA ILE A 143 13.37 -8.32 8.16
C ILE A 143 13.15 -7.13 9.09
N SER A 144 12.49 -6.07 8.63
CA SER A 144 12.22 -4.91 9.50
C SER A 144 11.35 -5.27 10.71
N VAL A 145 10.25 -6.02 10.51
CA VAL A 145 9.38 -6.44 11.62
C VAL A 145 10.13 -7.35 12.59
N PHE A 146 10.95 -8.26 12.08
CA PHE A 146 11.81 -9.11 12.91
C PHE A 146 12.80 -8.28 13.72
N MET A 147 13.51 -7.35 13.08
CA MET A 147 14.51 -6.49 13.70
C MET A 147 13.91 -5.60 14.80
N VAL A 148 12.73 -5.02 14.57
CA VAL A 148 12.07 -4.20 15.59
C VAL A 148 11.57 -5.04 16.77
N GLY A 149 11.16 -6.28 16.52
CA GLY A 149 10.78 -7.24 17.57
C GLY A 149 11.97 -7.68 18.44
N LEU A 150 13.21 -7.61 17.95
CA LEU A 150 14.40 -7.89 18.76
C LEU A 150 14.72 -6.77 19.75
N ILE A 151 14.45 -5.52 19.38
CA ILE A 151 14.90 -4.33 20.14
C ILE A 151 13.80 -3.67 20.99
N VAL A 152 12.55 -4.08 20.83
CA VAL A 152 11.42 -3.60 21.65
C VAL A 152 10.70 -4.78 22.31
N PRO A 153 10.48 -4.75 23.63
CA PRO A 153 9.69 -5.78 24.29
C PRO A 153 8.21 -5.66 23.91
N SER A 154 7.56 -6.81 23.65
CA SER A 154 6.15 -6.84 23.20
C SER A 154 5.15 -6.33 24.25
N ASN A 155 5.54 -6.29 25.53
CA ASN A 155 4.76 -5.76 26.64
C ASN A 155 5.05 -4.28 26.97
N ASN A 156 5.77 -3.56 26.11
CA ASN A 156 6.09 -2.15 26.37
C ASN A 156 4.80 -1.30 26.42
N PRO A 157 4.54 -0.53 27.49
CA PRO A 157 3.30 0.23 27.66
C PRO A 157 3.12 1.36 26.64
N ARG A 158 4.18 1.72 25.90
CA ARG A 158 4.12 2.71 24.82
C ARG A 158 3.67 2.11 23.48
N LEU A 159 3.53 0.79 23.39
CA LEU A 159 2.95 0.10 22.24
C LEU A 159 1.43 0.09 22.40
N GLY A 160 0.68 0.55 21.39
CA GLY A 160 -0.78 0.41 21.39
C GLY A 160 -1.55 1.55 20.73
N ALA A 161 -2.84 1.26 20.52
CA ALA A 161 -3.80 2.05 19.74
C ALA A 161 -4.04 3.48 20.23
N ASP A 162 -3.85 3.78 21.52
CA ASP A 162 -4.01 5.14 22.08
C ASP A 162 -2.83 6.07 21.79
N SER A 163 -1.82 5.57 21.08
CA SER A 163 -0.54 6.23 20.96
C SER A 163 -0.40 6.95 19.62
N THR A 164 0.20 8.14 19.65
CA THR A 164 0.46 8.99 18.48
C THR A 164 1.57 8.43 17.58
N ALA A 165 1.90 9.08 16.47
CA ALA A 165 3.05 8.73 15.63
C ALA A 165 4.38 8.58 16.41
N ALA A 166 4.50 9.22 17.58
CA ALA A 166 5.63 9.07 18.52
C ALA A 166 5.73 7.69 19.19
N ALA A 167 4.80 6.79 18.89
CA ALA A 167 4.73 5.42 19.40
C ALA A 167 5.24 4.37 18.41
N SER A 168 5.85 4.81 17.31
CA SER A 168 6.58 3.91 16.42
C SER A 168 7.53 3.02 17.24
N PRO A 169 7.46 1.69 17.11
CA PRO A 169 8.34 0.79 17.85
C PRO A 169 9.82 1.11 17.65
N TYR A 170 10.21 1.50 16.44
CA TYR A 170 11.56 1.97 16.16
C TYR A 170 11.95 3.23 16.95
N VAL A 171 11.04 4.21 17.04
CA VAL A 171 11.27 5.43 17.84
C VAL A 171 11.40 5.09 19.33
N ILE A 172 10.58 4.17 19.83
CA ILE A 172 10.65 3.65 21.21
C ILE A 172 12.02 2.99 21.46
N ALA A 173 12.46 2.13 20.55
CA ALA A 173 13.75 1.44 20.67
C ALA A 173 14.93 2.42 20.73
N ILE A 174 14.96 3.38 19.80
CA ILE A 174 16.03 4.37 19.68
C ILE A 174 16.09 5.27 20.93
N GLN A 175 14.94 5.66 21.46
CA GLN A 175 14.85 6.42 22.71
C GLN A 175 15.31 5.59 23.92
N THR A 176 14.94 4.31 23.96
CA THR A 176 15.37 3.38 25.02
C THR A 176 16.88 3.16 24.98
N ALA A 177 17.47 3.09 23.78
CA ALA A 177 18.91 3.06 23.56
C ALA A 177 19.62 4.41 23.85
N ARG A 178 18.89 5.47 24.25
CA ARG A 178 19.40 6.82 24.55
C ARG A 178 20.07 7.54 23.37
N ILE A 179 19.69 7.24 22.13
CA ILE A 179 20.16 7.95 20.94
C ILE A 179 19.31 9.22 20.74
N ARG A 180 19.92 10.40 20.86
CA ARG A 180 19.20 11.69 20.98
C ARG A 180 18.62 12.23 19.67
N VAL A 181 19.39 12.18 18.58
CA VAL A 181 19.02 12.87 17.32
C VAL A 181 18.14 12.01 16.42
N LEU A 182 18.41 10.70 16.39
CA LEU A 182 17.78 9.77 15.46
C LEU A 182 16.24 9.70 15.56
N PRO A 183 15.60 9.78 16.74
CA PRO A 183 14.13 9.81 16.84
C PRO A 183 13.50 10.94 16.02
N HIS A 184 14.13 12.10 15.93
CA HIS A 184 13.61 13.24 15.17
C HIS A 184 13.69 13.01 13.67
N ILE A 185 14.80 12.42 13.20
CA ILE A 185 15.00 12.06 11.79
C ILE A 185 13.98 11.01 11.36
N ILE A 186 13.79 9.96 12.16
CA ILE A 186 12.84 8.89 11.86
C ILE A 186 11.41 9.41 11.87
N ASN A 187 11.03 10.25 12.84
CA ASN A 187 9.70 10.86 12.83
C ASN A 187 9.46 11.74 11.59
N ALA A 188 10.46 12.51 11.15
CA ALA A 188 10.37 13.29 9.92
C ALA A 188 10.20 12.38 8.68
N ALA A 189 10.97 11.29 8.60
CA ALA A 189 10.88 10.32 7.51
C ALA A 189 9.51 9.61 7.48
N ILE A 190 8.95 9.25 8.64
CA ILE A 190 7.61 8.64 8.75
C ILE A 190 6.54 9.62 8.25
N ILE A 191 6.61 10.90 8.61
CA ILE A 191 5.67 11.92 8.13
C ILE A 191 5.75 12.07 6.61
N THR A 192 6.96 12.12 6.06
CA THR A 192 7.17 12.17 4.60
C THR A 192 6.62 10.92 3.91
N SER A 193 6.82 9.74 4.50
CA SER A 193 6.26 8.49 3.98
C SER A 193 4.74 8.48 4.01
N ALA A 194 4.12 8.98 5.08
CA ALA A 194 2.68 9.08 5.21
C ALA A 194 2.08 10.08 4.20
N LEU A 195 2.73 11.23 3.99
CA LEU A 195 2.32 12.20 2.97
C LEU A 195 2.38 11.59 1.56
N SER A 196 3.47 10.89 1.24
CA SER A 196 3.62 10.23 -0.05
C SER A 196 2.54 9.17 -0.28
N ALA A 197 2.29 8.29 0.70
CA ALA A 197 1.19 7.31 0.61
C ALA A 197 -0.17 7.98 0.37
N GLY A 198 -0.49 9.05 1.10
CA GLY A 198 -1.72 9.81 0.89
C GLY A 198 -1.80 10.48 -0.48
N CYS A 199 -0.67 10.92 -1.05
CA CYS A 199 -0.63 11.46 -2.41
C CYS A 199 -0.92 10.37 -3.45
N SER A 200 -0.33 9.18 -3.26
CA SER A 200 -0.56 8.02 -4.13
C SER A 200 -2.00 7.52 -4.09
N ASP A 201 -2.61 7.44 -2.91
CA ASP A 201 -4.01 7.02 -2.79
C ASP A 201 -4.97 8.04 -3.41
N LEU A 202 -4.69 9.34 -3.25
CA LEU A 202 -5.46 10.41 -3.89
C LEU A 202 -5.32 10.36 -5.43
N TYR A 203 -4.11 10.06 -5.91
CA TYR A 203 -3.83 9.86 -7.31
C TYR A 203 -4.70 8.72 -7.85
N THR A 204 -4.54 7.53 -7.31
CA THR A 204 -5.22 6.31 -7.77
C THR A 204 -6.74 6.42 -7.71
N THR A 205 -7.27 6.93 -6.60
CA THR A 205 -8.72 7.02 -6.39
C THR A 205 -9.37 8.00 -7.37
N SER A 206 -8.73 9.14 -7.64
CA SER A 206 -9.27 10.14 -8.57
C SER A 206 -9.31 9.61 -10.02
N ARG A 207 -8.33 8.80 -10.43
CA ARG A 207 -8.32 8.14 -11.75
C ARG A 207 -9.35 7.03 -11.83
N ALA A 208 -9.49 6.22 -10.78
CA ALA A 208 -10.55 5.22 -10.72
C ALA A 208 -11.95 5.86 -10.85
N LEU A 209 -12.20 6.96 -10.14
CA LEU A 209 -13.46 7.70 -10.23
C LEU A 209 -13.69 8.32 -11.62
N TYR A 210 -12.64 8.84 -12.25
CA TYR A 210 -12.67 9.30 -13.63
C TYR A 210 -13.05 8.18 -14.62
N SER A 211 -12.41 7.00 -14.51
CA SER A 211 -12.69 5.85 -15.36
C SER A 211 -14.13 5.33 -15.19
N LEU A 212 -14.67 5.34 -13.97
CA LEU A 212 -16.08 5.01 -13.72
C LEU A 212 -17.03 6.02 -14.39
N ALA A 213 -16.69 7.30 -14.34
CA ALA A 213 -17.50 8.35 -14.96
C ALA A 213 -17.48 8.27 -16.49
N GLN A 214 -16.34 7.91 -17.10
CA GLN A 214 -16.27 7.64 -18.54
C GLN A 214 -17.17 6.47 -18.96
N LYS A 215 -17.28 5.44 -18.13
CA LYS A 215 -18.17 4.28 -18.34
C LYS A 215 -19.64 4.53 -17.97
N LYS A 216 -20.01 5.78 -17.67
CA LYS A 216 -21.38 6.17 -17.21
C LYS A 216 -21.81 5.47 -15.91
N GLN A 217 -20.86 5.00 -15.10
CA GLN A 217 -21.09 4.37 -13.80
C GLN A 217 -20.94 5.35 -12.63
N ALA A 218 -20.43 6.56 -12.89
CA ALA A 218 -20.39 7.67 -11.95
C ALA A 218 -20.87 8.97 -12.62
N ALA A 219 -21.08 10.02 -11.82
CA ALA A 219 -21.59 11.29 -12.32
C ALA A 219 -20.66 11.89 -13.40
N LYS A 220 -21.26 12.38 -14.50
CA LYS A 220 -20.55 12.94 -15.66
C LYS A 220 -19.63 14.12 -15.32
N ILE A 221 -19.85 14.80 -14.20
CA ILE A 221 -18.98 15.89 -13.73
C ILE A 221 -17.52 15.43 -13.56
N PHE A 222 -17.30 14.16 -13.18
CA PHE A 222 -15.96 13.63 -12.93
C PHE A 222 -15.16 13.35 -14.21
N THR A 223 -15.76 13.41 -15.40
CA THR A 223 -15.01 13.26 -16.66
C THR A 223 -14.29 14.55 -17.11
N ARG A 224 -14.50 15.67 -16.41
CA ARG A 224 -13.85 16.94 -16.76
C ARG A 224 -12.40 16.97 -16.27
N THR A 225 -11.48 17.18 -17.21
CA THR A 225 -10.04 17.29 -16.96
C THR A 225 -9.54 18.73 -17.11
N THR A 226 -8.39 19.03 -16.49
CA THR A 226 -7.65 20.26 -16.76
C THR A 226 -6.94 20.19 -18.12
N LYS A 227 -6.33 21.30 -18.57
CA LYS A 227 -5.51 21.33 -19.81
C LYS A 227 -4.37 20.28 -19.80
N ASN A 228 -3.93 19.87 -18.62
CA ASN A 228 -2.85 18.90 -18.43
C ASN A 228 -3.38 17.48 -18.16
N GLY A 229 -4.66 17.21 -18.44
CA GLY A 229 -5.25 15.87 -18.32
C GLY A 229 -5.68 15.46 -16.91
N VAL A 230 -5.59 16.33 -15.91
CA VAL A 230 -5.89 15.98 -14.51
C VAL A 230 -7.41 16.07 -14.22
N PRO A 231 -8.07 15.02 -13.70
CA PRO A 231 -9.50 15.05 -13.38
C PRO A 231 -9.80 15.83 -12.09
N HIS A 232 -9.69 17.17 -12.14
CA HIS A 232 -9.71 18.06 -10.97
C HIS A 232 -10.95 17.93 -10.08
N TYR A 233 -12.16 17.70 -10.61
CA TYR A 233 -13.34 17.46 -9.78
C TYR A 233 -13.25 16.15 -8.99
N ALA A 234 -12.70 15.10 -9.61
CA ALA A 234 -12.49 13.82 -8.93
C ALA A 234 -11.42 13.98 -7.83
N VAL A 235 -10.31 14.66 -8.14
CA VAL A 235 -9.26 14.99 -7.15
C VAL A 235 -9.83 15.77 -5.97
N PHE A 236 -10.66 16.79 -6.23
CA PHE A 236 -11.28 17.61 -5.18
C PHE A 236 -12.22 16.81 -4.27
N VAL A 237 -13.09 15.96 -4.83
CA VAL A 237 -13.99 15.12 -4.03
C VAL A 237 -13.21 14.10 -3.21
N CYS A 238 -12.22 13.43 -3.79
CA CYS A 238 -11.36 12.50 -3.04
C CYS A 238 -10.60 13.22 -1.91
N TRP A 239 -10.15 14.46 -2.13
CA TRP A 239 -9.53 15.29 -1.11
C TRP A 239 -10.48 15.67 0.03
N LEU A 240 -11.75 15.98 -0.28
CA LEU A 240 -12.78 16.25 0.73
C LEU A 240 -13.01 15.04 1.64
N VAL A 241 -13.00 13.82 1.08
CA VAL A 241 -13.08 12.58 1.90
C VAL A 241 -11.87 12.46 2.83
N GLY A 242 -10.68 12.87 2.37
CA GLY A 242 -9.48 12.96 3.21
C GLY A 242 -9.62 13.87 4.44
N CYS A 243 -10.54 14.84 4.42
CA CYS A 243 -10.84 15.67 5.59
C CYS A 243 -11.48 14.88 6.75
N LEU A 244 -11.93 13.64 6.54
CA LEU A 244 -12.33 12.77 7.64
C LEU A 244 -11.20 12.51 8.65
N ALA A 245 -9.93 12.72 8.25
CA ALA A 245 -8.79 12.69 9.16
C ALA A 245 -8.92 13.70 10.34
N TYR A 246 -9.69 14.78 10.18
CA TYR A 246 -9.91 15.76 11.26
C TYR A 246 -10.68 15.21 12.46
N LEU A 247 -11.44 14.14 12.28
CA LEU A 247 -12.13 13.48 13.39
C LEU A 247 -11.14 13.08 14.49
N GLY A 248 -9.89 12.75 14.13
CA GLY A 248 -8.83 12.43 15.08
C GLY A 248 -8.41 13.58 16.00
N SER A 249 -8.80 14.82 15.71
CA SER A 249 -8.45 16.00 16.53
C SER A 249 -9.35 16.16 17.76
N SER A 250 -10.56 15.59 17.75
CA SER A 250 -11.56 15.75 18.81
C SER A 250 -11.86 14.48 19.61
N THR A 251 -11.83 13.29 18.98
CA THR A 251 -12.33 12.03 19.58
C THR A 251 -11.24 11.01 19.94
N GLY A 252 -9.98 11.44 20.01
CA GLY A 252 -8.83 10.56 20.26
C GLY A 252 -8.27 10.02 18.96
N SER A 253 -7.10 10.52 18.57
CA SER A 253 -6.46 10.26 17.27
C SER A 253 -6.24 8.78 16.99
N GLY A 254 -5.96 8.00 18.03
CA GLY A 254 -5.73 6.57 17.95
C GLY A 254 -6.96 5.75 17.54
N GLN A 255 -8.13 6.07 18.09
CA GLN A 255 -9.38 5.36 17.78
C GLN A 255 -9.82 5.62 16.33
N VAL A 256 -9.78 6.88 15.91
CA VAL A 256 -10.12 7.27 14.53
C VAL A 256 -9.14 6.66 13.54
N PHE A 257 -7.85 6.65 13.86
CA PHE A 257 -6.84 6.00 13.02
C PHE A 257 -7.13 4.51 12.84
N ASN A 258 -7.35 3.75 13.94
CA ASN A 258 -7.64 2.33 13.84
C ASN A 258 -8.95 2.03 13.10
N PHE A 259 -9.97 2.88 13.27
CA PHE A 259 -11.21 2.76 12.51
C PHE A 259 -10.97 2.92 11.00
N LEU A 260 -10.26 3.98 10.59
CA LEU A 260 -9.96 4.24 9.17
C LEU A 260 -9.05 3.15 8.58
N VAL A 261 -8.05 2.69 9.33
CA VAL A 261 -7.16 1.61 8.90
C VAL A 261 -7.92 0.30 8.70
N ASN A 262 -8.80 -0.08 9.63
CA ASN A 262 -9.63 -1.26 9.49
C ASN A 262 -10.60 -1.16 8.30
N LEU A 263 -11.20 0.02 8.08
CA LEU A 263 -12.06 0.27 6.93
C LEU A 263 -11.29 0.11 5.61
N THR A 264 -10.08 0.64 5.52
CA THR A 264 -9.22 0.49 4.33
C THR A 264 -8.78 -0.97 4.15
N ALA A 265 -8.40 -1.66 5.21
CA ALA A 265 -8.03 -3.08 5.18
C ALA A 265 -9.16 -3.94 4.60
N LEU A 266 -10.37 -3.78 5.11
CA LEU A 266 -11.56 -4.49 4.62
C LEU A 266 -11.85 -4.16 3.15
N SER A 267 -11.78 -2.88 2.77
CA SER A 267 -12.01 -2.44 1.39
C SER A 267 -10.98 -3.03 0.42
N GLY A 268 -9.72 -3.11 0.82
CA GLY A 268 -8.65 -3.75 0.05
C GLY A 268 -8.88 -5.25 -0.15
N ILE A 269 -9.24 -5.97 0.92
CA ILE A 269 -9.55 -7.41 0.85
C ILE A 269 -10.73 -7.66 -0.11
N LEU A 270 -11.80 -6.87 -0.03
CA LEU A 270 -12.94 -6.97 -0.95
C LEU A 270 -12.55 -6.68 -2.40
N THR A 271 -11.64 -5.73 -2.61
CA THR A 271 -11.12 -5.40 -3.94
C THR A 271 -10.32 -6.57 -4.51
N TRP A 272 -9.39 -7.15 -3.75
CA TRP A 272 -8.63 -8.33 -4.18
C TRP A 272 -9.53 -9.54 -4.42
N PHE A 273 -10.56 -9.73 -3.60
CA PHE A 273 -11.56 -10.77 -3.83
C PHE A 273 -12.28 -10.58 -5.16
N SER A 274 -12.68 -9.35 -5.48
CA SER A 274 -13.34 -8.98 -6.74
C SER A 274 -12.43 -9.18 -7.97
N ILE A 275 -11.14 -8.84 -7.83
CA ILE A 275 -10.12 -9.08 -8.85
C ILE A 275 -9.97 -10.58 -9.08
N ALA A 276 -9.87 -11.39 -8.02
CA ALA A 276 -9.73 -12.84 -8.13
C ALA A 276 -10.94 -13.49 -8.82
N ILE A 277 -12.18 -13.08 -8.47
CA ILE A 277 -13.40 -13.56 -9.15
C ILE A 277 -13.34 -13.22 -10.64
N THR A 278 -13.05 -11.95 -10.96
CA THR A 278 -13.00 -11.47 -12.34
C THR A 278 -11.96 -12.22 -13.16
N TYR A 279 -10.77 -12.46 -12.58
CA TYR A 279 -9.70 -13.21 -13.19
C TYR A 279 -10.11 -14.66 -13.54
N LEU A 280 -10.79 -15.34 -12.61
CA LEU A 280 -11.23 -16.72 -12.84
C LEU A 280 -12.28 -16.81 -13.96
N ARG A 281 -13.18 -15.82 -14.05
CA ARG A 281 -14.16 -15.72 -15.15
C ARG A 281 -13.48 -15.44 -16.49
N PHE A 282 -12.52 -14.52 -16.50
CA PHE A 282 -11.70 -14.23 -17.67
C PHE A 282 -10.96 -15.48 -18.17
N ARG A 283 -10.34 -16.25 -17.28
CA ARG A 283 -9.65 -17.51 -17.61
C ARG A 283 -10.60 -18.58 -18.16
N ALA A 284 -11.80 -18.71 -17.59
CA ALA A 284 -12.82 -19.61 -18.12
C ALA A 284 -13.22 -19.23 -19.56
N GLY A 285 -13.31 -17.93 -19.86
CA GLY A 285 -13.50 -17.41 -21.21
C GLY A 285 -12.35 -17.77 -22.17
N LEU A 286 -11.11 -17.51 -21.77
CA LEU A 286 -9.92 -17.85 -22.58
C LEU A 286 -9.81 -19.35 -22.87
N LYS A 287 -10.11 -20.21 -21.89
CA LYS A 287 -10.13 -21.67 -22.06
C LYS A 287 -11.16 -22.09 -23.11
N LYS A 288 -12.36 -21.48 -23.09
CA LYS A 288 -13.42 -21.74 -24.09
C LYS A 288 -13.01 -21.27 -25.50
N GLN A 289 -12.17 -20.25 -25.61
CA GLN A 289 -11.67 -19.70 -26.88
C GLN A 289 -10.38 -20.37 -27.38
N GLY A 290 -9.90 -21.44 -26.73
CA GLY A 290 -8.70 -22.17 -27.15
C GLY A 290 -7.37 -21.42 -26.96
N LYS A 291 -7.36 -20.24 -26.33
CA LYS A 291 -6.16 -19.41 -26.10
C LYS A 291 -5.54 -19.69 -24.71
N TRP A 292 -5.09 -20.92 -24.49
CA TRP A 292 -4.48 -21.36 -23.21
C TRP A 292 -2.94 -21.32 -23.26
N ASN A 293 -2.31 -20.90 -22.14
CA ASN A 293 -0.84 -20.92 -21.98
C ASN A 293 -0.47 -21.48 -20.59
N SER A 294 0.54 -22.36 -20.56
CA SER A 294 1.10 -23.08 -19.40
C SER A 294 1.92 -22.19 -18.46
N ALA A 295 2.50 -21.09 -18.95
CA ALA A 295 3.36 -20.21 -18.13
C ALA A 295 2.58 -19.52 -16.98
N SER A 296 1.26 -19.40 -17.10
CA SER A 296 0.37 -18.86 -16.07
C SER A 296 0.04 -19.85 -14.95
N PHE A 297 0.64 -21.05 -14.94
CA PHE A 297 0.26 -22.10 -14.00
C PHE A 297 0.66 -21.70 -12.57
N PHE A 298 1.94 -21.55 -12.29
CA PHE A 298 2.45 -21.36 -10.92
C PHE A 298 1.97 -20.07 -10.21
N SER A 299 1.76 -18.98 -10.94
CA SER A 299 1.26 -17.72 -10.37
C SER A 299 -0.22 -17.76 -9.92
N ASN A 300 -0.97 -18.79 -10.32
CA ASN A 300 -2.43 -18.85 -10.19
C ASN A 300 -2.97 -19.90 -9.19
N TYR A 301 -2.20 -20.94 -8.85
CA TYR A 301 -2.73 -22.04 -8.03
C TYR A 301 -2.68 -21.80 -6.52
N LEU A 302 -1.84 -20.87 -6.04
CA LEU A 302 -1.85 -20.48 -4.61
C LEU A 302 -3.17 -19.80 -4.21
N PRO A 303 -3.67 -18.79 -4.96
CA PRO A 303 -4.99 -18.18 -4.69
C PRO A 303 -6.17 -19.14 -4.91
N LEU A 304 -6.00 -20.15 -5.77
CA LEU A 304 -7.01 -21.16 -6.09
C LEU A 304 -7.37 -22.06 -4.90
N MET A 305 -6.54 -22.11 -3.85
CA MET A 305 -6.87 -22.83 -2.61
C MET A 305 -7.78 -22.01 -1.67
N TRP A 306 -7.61 -20.69 -1.62
CA TRP A 306 -8.38 -19.79 -0.75
C TRP A 306 -9.75 -19.39 -1.34
N PHE A 307 -9.84 -19.44 -2.68
CA PHE A 307 -10.99 -19.01 -3.45
C PHE A 307 -12.23 -19.92 -3.34
N PRO A 308 -12.14 -21.27 -3.36
CA PRO A 308 -13.31 -22.14 -3.21
C PRO A 308 -13.93 -22.02 -1.82
N ALA A 309 -13.12 -21.88 -0.77
CA ALA A 309 -13.59 -21.76 0.60
C ALA A 309 -14.45 -20.49 0.80
N SER A 310 -13.98 -19.36 0.28
CA SER A 310 -14.69 -18.07 0.36
C SER A 310 -15.88 -17.99 -0.59
N TYR A 311 -15.77 -18.52 -1.81
CA TYR A 311 -16.87 -18.55 -2.79
C TYR A 311 -18.02 -19.47 -2.37
N LEU A 312 -17.71 -20.67 -1.84
CA LEU A 312 -18.73 -21.58 -1.30
C LEU A 312 -19.39 -20.98 -0.05
N GLY A 313 -18.63 -20.33 0.82
CA GLY A 313 -19.18 -19.60 1.98
C GLY A 313 -20.13 -18.47 1.57
N PHE A 314 -19.75 -17.62 0.62
CA PHE A 314 -20.58 -16.51 0.15
C PHE A 314 -21.86 -16.99 -0.56
N LYS A 315 -21.75 -18.01 -1.43
CA LYS A 315 -22.91 -18.58 -2.11
C LYS A 315 -23.90 -19.26 -1.17
N PHE A 316 -23.39 -19.95 -0.15
CA PHE A 316 -24.21 -20.58 0.89
C PHE A 316 -24.97 -19.53 1.71
N MET A 317 -24.32 -18.40 2.04
CA MET A 317 -24.93 -17.32 2.82
C MET A 317 -25.95 -16.47 2.04
N TRP A 318 -25.73 -16.18 0.74
CA TRP A 318 -26.49 -15.13 0.03
C TRP A 318 -27.34 -15.62 -1.15
N LYS A 319 -27.35 -16.92 -1.44
CA LYS A 319 -28.23 -17.59 -2.44
C LYS A 319 -28.38 -16.85 -3.79
N THR A 320 -27.31 -16.24 -4.30
CA THR A 320 -27.33 -15.44 -5.54
C THR A 320 -27.34 -16.31 -6.82
N LYS A 321 -28.10 -15.92 -7.86
CA LYS A 321 -28.19 -16.62 -9.17
C LYS A 321 -26.97 -16.36 -10.07
N ILE A 322 -26.62 -17.35 -10.91
CA ILE A 322 -25.48 -17.32 -11.83
C ILE A 322 -25.93 -16.66 -13.15
N VAL A 323 -25.21 -15.62 -13.60
CA VAL A 323 -25.45 -14.97 -14.90
C VAL A 323 -24.81 -15.77 -16.04
N SER A 324 -25.53 -15.87 -17.16
CA SER A 324 -25.14 -16.65 -18.33
C SER A 324 -24.01 -16.00 -19.12
N THR A 325 -23.14 -16.83 -19.72
CA THR A 325 -21.99 -16.40 -20.51
C THR A 325 -22.35 -15.69 -21.83
N THR A 326 -23.62 -15.75 -22.24
CA THR A 326 -24.09 -15.28 -23.56
C THR A 326 -24.39 -13.77 -23.57
N GLU A 327 -24.47 -13.13 -22.41
CA GLU A 327 -24.92 -11.72 -22.26
C GLU A 327 -23.77 -10.73 -22.04
N MET A 328 -22.51 -11.16 -22.08
CA MET A 328 -21.37 -10.31 -21.76
C MET A 328 -20.70 -9.76 -23.03
N ASP A 329 -20.62 -8.43 -23.17
CA ASP A 329 -19.92 -7.75 -24.27
C ASP A 329 -18.41 -7.65 -24.01
N PHE A 330 -17.62 -8.19 -24.94
CA PHE A 330 -16.15 -8.24 -24.89
C PHE A 330 -15.47 -7.83 -26.20
N VAL A 331 -16.21 -7.30 -27.18
CA VAL A 331 -15.68 -7.03 -28.54
C VAL A 331 -15.34 -5.55 -28.72
N THR A 332 -16.03 -4.67 -28.01
CA THR A 332 -15.87 -3.22 -28.13
C THR A 332 -14.46 -2.77 -27.71
N GLY A 333 -13.65 -2.28 -28.67
CA GLY A 333 -12.34 -1.62 -28.43
C GLY A 333 -11.08 -2.48 -28.67
N VAL A 334 -11.20 -3.75 -29.06
CA VAL A 334 -10.03 -4.65 -29.17
C VAL A 334 -9.06 -4.27 -30.32
N LYS A 335 -9.58 -3.84 -31.48
CA LYS A 335 -8.75 -3.48 -32.65
C LYS A 335 -7.89 -2.22 -32.42
N GLU A 336 -8.47 -1.23 -31.76
CA GLU A 336 -7.80 0.05 -31.48
C GLU A 336 -6.60 -0.17 -30.54
N ILE A 337 -6.77 -1.04 -29.54
CA ILE A 337 -5.69 -1.46 -28.63
C ILE A 337 -4.58 -2.21 -29.39
N GLU A 338 -4.93 -3.09 -30.35
CA GLU A 338 -3.96 -3.86 -31.14
C GLU A 338 -3.11 -3.00 -32.09
N GLU A 339 -3.68 -1.94 -32.66
CA GLU A 339 -2.96 -1.03 -33.55
C GLU A 339 -1.99 -0.10 -32.81
N ASP A 340 -2.41 0.47 -31.68
CA ASP A 340 -1.52 1.30 -30.84
C ASP A 340 -0.32 0.51 -30.29
N MET A 341 -0.53 -0.77 -29.96
CA MET A 341 0.56 -1.65 -29.50
C MET A 341 1.63 -1.86 -30.57
N ARG A 342 1.23 -2.04 -31.83
CA ARG A 342 2.19 -2.27 -32.93
C ARG A 342 3.10 -1.05 -33.14
N ARG A 343 2.53 0.15 -33.04
CA ARG A 343 3.27 1.41 -33.14
C ARG A 343 4.27 1.59 -32.01
N CYS A 344 3.90 1.28 -30.76
CA CYS A 344 4.82 1.37 -29.62
C CYS A 344 6.00 0.39 -29.73
N ASP A 345 5.76 -0.84 -30.19
CA ASP A 345 6.83 -1.85 -30.34
C ASP A 345 7.86 -1.44 -31.42
N GLU A 346 7.41 -0.79 -32.51
CA GLU A 346 8.29 -0.26 -33.56
C GLU A 346 9.15 0.92 -33.06
N GLU A 347 8.59 1.83 -32.25
CA GLU A 347 9.34 2.95 -31.66
C GLU A 347 10.37 2.50 -30.62
N ASP A 348 10.08 1.44 -29.87
CA ASP A 348 10.98 0.87 -28.86
C ASP A 348 12.15 0.09 -29.49
N GLU A 349 11.92 -0.59 -30.62
CA GLU A 349 12.96 -1.21 -31.45
C GLU A 349 13.94 -0.15 -31.97
N LEU A 350 13.43 0.98 -32.45
CA LEU A 350 14.26 2.09 -32.95
C LEU A 350 15.14 2.71 -31.85
N ASN A 351 14.63 2.76 -30.62
CA ASN A 351 15.27 3.42 -29.47
C ASN A 351 15.91 2.43 -28.47
N LYS A 352 16.43 1.29 -28.93
CA LYS A 352 17.16 0.35 -28.07
C LYS A 352 18.52 0.93 -27.66
N PRO A 353 18.81 1.11 -26.35
CA PRO A 353 20.10 1.61 -25.90
C PRO A 353 21.19 0.57 -26.18
N THR A 354 22.21 0.98 -26.91
CA THR A 354 23.33 0.13 -27.36
C THR A 354 24.40 -0.02 -26.28
N THR A 355 24.50 0.90 -25.33
CA THR A 355 25.50 0.91 -24.24
C THR A 355 24.95 0.36 -22.91
N ALA A 356 25.83 -0.23 -22.09
CA ALA A 356 25.46 -0.78 -20.78
C ALA A 356 24.89 0.28 -19.81
N LEU A 357 25.48 1.48 -19.80
CA LEU A 357 24.95 2.63 -19.05
C LEU A 357 23.59 3.10 -19.59
N GLY A 358 23.38 3.08 -20.91
CA GLY A 358 22.09 3.41 -21.52
C GLY A 358 20.99 2.39 -21.18
N LYS A 359 21.36 1.10 -21.01
CA LYS A 359 20.44 0.06 -20.54
C LYS A 359 20.04 0.24 -19.08
N ILE A 360 20.96 0.73 -18.24
CA ILE A 360 20.70 1.05 -16.84
C ILE A 360 19.85 2.33 -16.75
N ALA A 361 20.18 3.39 -17.50
CA ALA A 361 19.42 4.64 -17.52
C ALA A 361 17.98 4.43 -18.00
N LYS A 362 17.76 3.67 -19.10
CA LYS A 362 16.41 3.31 -19.61
C LYS A 362 15.62 2.40 -18.66
N TYR A 363 16.26 1.80 -17.65
CA TYR A 363 15.57 1.04 -16.62
C TYR A 363 15.02 1.95 -15.50
N PHE A 364 15.53 3.17 -15.40
CA PHE A 364 15.15 4.17 -14.39
C PHE A 364 14.37 5.37 -14.96
N GLU A 365 14.34 5.55 -16.28
CA GLU A 365 13.30 6.30 -17.03
C GLU A 365 12.04 5.44 -17.20
#